data_AF-A0A7S1ZR04-F1
#
_entry.id   AF-A0A7S1ZR04-F1
#
_cell.length_a   1.000
_cell.length_b   1.000
_cell.length_c   1.000
_cell.angle_alpha   90.00
_cell.angle_beta   90.00
_cell.angle_gamma   90.00
#
_symmetry.space_group_name_H-M   'P 1'
#
loop_
_entity.id
_entity.type
_entity.pdbx_description
1 polymer ?
#
loop_
_entity_poly.entity_id
_entity_poly.type
_entity_poly.pdbx_seq_one_letter_code
_entity_poly.pdbx_strand_id
1 'polypeptide(L)'
;MKFSLLREMAFVTALLSAPSHGCGIAAFVPSTNLQSGYGNGLCQSTTSEVSEGLQVMESRILSPETTDLGGNPRKVGLALQLDDGTRKSHSMAENSAFVTGFFKGIGTRDAFSSLVTSLYFVYDAMEDEFDRTEDELVRFLDVEELRRRGPLELDMEYFHGPDWRDNIRVSPATKIYVDRIREISGDNPHLLIAHQYSRYLGDLFGGQMMGGMATQSLGLDEGKGVAFYEFEGIESTSDFIVDWYRKLNRLDLSDEEKEAIVD
;
A
#
# COMPACT_ATOMS: atom_id res chain seq x y z
N MET A 1 8.61 -19.97 -7.78
CA MET A 1 9.61 -19.60 -8.82
C MET A 1 10.26 -18.31 -8.33
N LYS A 2 11.46 -18.36 -7.72
CA LYS A 2 12.01 -17.35 -6.78
C LYS A 2 12.42 -15.97 -7.37
N PHE A 3 11.53 -15.28 -8.08
CA PHE A 3 11.85 -14.03 -8.80
C PHE A 3 11.01 -12.78 -8.39
N SER A 4 10.07 -12.89 -7.44
CA SER A 4 9.19 -11.77 -7.06
C SER A 4 9.88 -10.74 -6.14
N LEU A 5 10.48 -11.18 -5.04
CA LEU A 5 10.97 -10.25 -4.00
C LEU A 5 12.33 -9.57 -4.27
N LEU A 6 13.17 -10.11 -5.17
CA LEU A 6 14.34 -9.37 -5.66
C LEU A 6 13.91 -8.11 -6.44
N ARG A 7 12.67 -8.06 -6.97
CA ARG A 7 12.15 -6.90 -7.70
C ARG A 7 11.64 -5.78 -6.79
N GLU A 8 11.02 -6.06 -5.65
CA GLU A 8 10.60 -5.00 -4.71
C GLU A 8 11.79 -4.33 -4.01
N MET A 9 12.83 -5.11 -3.67
CA MET A 9 14.10 -4.55 -3.18
C MET A 9 14.88 -3.81 -4.28
N ALA A 10 14.87 -4.35 -5.51
CA ALA A 10 15.39 -3.64 -6.67
C ALA A 10 14.56 -2.39 -7.00
N PHE A 11 13.29 -2.32 -6.60
CA PHE A 11 12.43 -1.16 -6.82
C PHE A 11 12.89 0.01 -5.95
N VAL A 12 13.04 -0.17 -4.63
CA VAL A 12 13.59 0.90 -3.77
C VAL A 12 15.01 1.30 -4.21
N THR A 13 15.79 0.36 -4.80
CA THR A 13 17.12 0.62 -5.39
C THR A 13 17.04 1.40 -6.73
N ALA A 14 16.07 1.09 -7.58
CA ALA A 14 15.91 1.69 -8.91
C ALA A 14 15.22 3.06 -8.85
N LEU A 15 14.37 3.31 -7.86
CA LEU A 15 13.81 4.63 -7.56
C LEU A 15 14.89 5.69 -7.26
N LEU A 16 16.02 5.27 -6.67
CA LEU A 16 17.11 6.17 -6.27
C LEU A 16 18.21 6.33 -7.34
N SER A 17 18.12 5.60 -8.46
CA SER A 17 19.19 5.52 -9.48
C SER A 17 18.85 6.23 -10.81
N ALA A 18 17.69 6.88 -10.92
CA ALA A 18 17.24 7.50 -12.18
C ALA A 18 17.77 8.95 -12.32
N PRO A 19 18.59 9.28 -13.35
CA PRO A 19 19.04 10.64 -13.58
C PRO A 19 17.91 11.53 -14.14
N SER A 20 17.76 12.71 -13.55
CA SER A 20 16.83 13.77 -13.96
C SER A 20 17.27 14.45 -15.26
N HIS A 21 16.81 13.95 -16.41
CA HIS A 21 16.90 14.71 -17.66
C HIS A 21 15.54 14.75 -18.36
N GLY A 22 14.92 15.92 -18.30
CA GLY A 22 13.66 16.22 -18.95
C GLY A 22 13.84 16.45 -20.46
N CYS A 23 12.86 15.97 -21.23
CA CYS A 23 12.48 16.60 -22.49
C CYS A 23 11.04 16.21 -22.80
N GLY A 24 10.17 17.23 -22.91
CA GLY A 24 8.74 17.08 -23.09
C GLY A 24 8.35 16.72 -24.52
N ILE A 25 7.23 16.03 -24.66
CA ILE A 25 6.44 15.98 -25.90
C ILE A 25 4.96 16.01 -25.48
N ALA A 26 4.23 16.92 -26.13
CA ALA A 26 2.83 17.26 -25.89
C ALA A 26 1.82 16.36 -26.63
N ALA A 27 0.54 16.62 -26.34
CA ALA A 27 -0.71 16.16 -26.98
C ALA A 27 -1.33 14.92 -26.30
N PHE A 28 -2.66 14.75 -26.15
CA PHE A 28 -3.82 15.35 -26.80
C PHE A 28 -5.06 15.06 -25.92
N VAL A 29 -5.95 16.03 -25.72
CA VAL A 29 -7.22 15.87 -24.98
C VAL A 29 -8.38 15.79 -25.99
N PRO A 30 -9.38 14.92 -25.76
CA PRO A 30 -10.74 15.23 -26.19
C PRO A 30 -11.73 15.17 -25.04
N SER A 31 -12.41 16.30 -24.83
CA SER A 31 -13.66 16.42 -24.09
C SER A 31 -14.79 15.69 -24.80
N THR A 32 -15.74 15.10 -24.06
CA THR A 32 -17.18 15.24 -24.39
C THR A 32 -18.04 15.06 -23.14
N ASN A 33 -18.99 16.00 -23.00
CA ASN A 33 -20.13 15.99 -22.10
C ASN A 33 -21.12 14.86 -22.45
N LEU A 34 -21.82 14.33 -21.45
CA LEU A 34 -23.24 13.99 -21.57
C LEU A 34 -23.95 13.99 -20.20
N GLN A 35 -25.15 14.55 -20.21
CA GLN A 35 -25.96 14.96 -19.08
C GLN A 35 -26.84 13.84 -18.49
N SER A 36 -27.14 14.02 -17.20
CA SER A 36 -28.41 13.82 -16.48
C SER A 36 -29.10 12.46 -16.44
N GLY A 37 -29.32 11.99 -15.21
CA GLY A 37 -30.36 11.05 -14.83
C GLY A 37 -30.54 11.01 -13.32
N TYR A 38 -31.30 11.96 -12.76
CA TYR A 38 -31.76 11.92 -11.37
C TYR A 38 -32.81 10.82 -11.22
N GLY A 39 -32.52 9.83 -10.38
CA GLY A 39 -33.47 8.82 -9.90
C GLY A 39 -33.35 8.69 -8.38
N ASN A 40 -34.19 9.39 -7.63
CA ASN A 40 -34.34 9.22 -6.19
C ASN A 40 -35.04 7.88 -5.92
N GLY A 41 -34.26 6.84 -5.65
CA GLY A 41 -34.70 5.59 -5.02
C GLY A 41 -34.07 5.46 -3.64
N LEU A 42 -34.75 5.97 -2.61
CA LEU A 42 -34.41 5.67 -1.22
C LEU A 42 -34.67 4.18 -0.97
N CYS A 43 -33.64 3.36 -1.11
CA CYS A 43 -33.64 2.00 -0.60
C CYS A 43 -33.40 2.10 0.92
N GLN A 44 -34.48 2.03 1.70
CA GLN A 44 -34.38 1.86 3.14
C GLN A 44 -34.03 0.39 3.41
N SER A 45 -32.74 0.05 3.41
CA SER A 45 -32.30 -1.21 4.01
C SER A 45 -32.43 -1.05 5.53
N THR A 46 -33.13 -1.99 6.16
CA THR A 46 -33.28 -2.01 7.61
C THR A 46 -31.97 -2.45 8.25
N THR A 47 -31.65 -1.94 9.44
CA THR A 47 -30.42 -2.29 10.18
C THR A 47 -30.26 -3.79 10.43
N SER A 48 -31.36 -4.57 10.42
CA SER A 48 -31.31 -6.03 10.51
C SER A 48 -30.87 -6.70 9.20
N GLU A 49 -31.28 -6.20 8.04
CA GLU A 49 -30.87 -6.75 6.73
C GLU A 49 -29.39 -6.46 6.45
N VAL A 50 -28.89 -5.30 6.89
CA VAL A 50 -27.46 -4.96 6.83
C VAL A 50 -26.65 -5.86 7.78
N SER A 51 -27.17 -6.13 8.99
CA SER A 51 -26.51 -7.00 9.96
C SER A 51 -26.48 -8.47 9.53
N GLU A 52 -27.58 -9.00 9.00
CA GLU A 52 -27.63 -10.36 8.45
C GLU A 52 -26.75 -10.48 7.19
N GLY A 53 -26.75 -9.46 6.33
CA GLY A 53 -25.87 -9.41 5.16
C GLY A 53 -24.38 -9.43 5.53
N LEU A 54 -23.99 -8.65 6.55
CA LEU A 54 -22.61 -8.62 7.07
C LEU A 54 -22.21 -9.96 7.68
N GLN A 55 -23.10 -10.60 8.46
CA GLN A 55 -22.84 -11.92 9.05
C GLN A 55 -22.73 -13.04 8.00
N VAL A 56 -23.56 -12.99 6.95
CA VAL A 56 -23.49 -13.96 5.85
C VAL A 56 -22.20 -13.78 5.05
N MET A 57 -21.76 -12.53 4.83
CA MET A 57 -20.50 -12.22 4.16
C MET A 57 -19.29 -12.65 5.00
N GLU A 58 -19.27 -12.34 6.30
CA GLU A 58 -18.23 -12.82 7.24
C GLU A 58 -18.14 -14.35 7.27
N SER A 59 -19.26 -15.07 7.18
CA SER A 59 -19.26 -16.54 7.16
C SER A 59 -18.69 -17.17 5.89
N ARG A 60 -18.55 -16.40 4.80
CA ARG A 60 -17.96 -16.84 3.52
C ARG A 60 -16.49 -16.45 3.38
N ILE A 61 -16.09 -15.36 4.03
CA ILE A 61 -14.72 -14.86 4.01
C ILE A 61 -13.84 -15.56 5.05
N LEU A 62 -14.43 -16.00 6.17
CA LEU A 62 -13.69 -16.53 7.32
C LEU A 62 -13.75 -18.06 7.39
N SER A 63 -12.58 -18.69 7.54
CA SER A 63 -12.48 -20.14 7.69
C SER A 63 -13.02 -20.62 9.05
N PRO A 64 -13.89 -21.66 9.07
CA PRO A 64 -14.57 -22.13 10.28
C PRO A 64 -13.66 -22.78 11.35
N GLU A 65 -12.41 -23.13 10.99
CA GLU A 65 -11.47 -23.82 11.90
C GLU A 65 -10.57 -22.91 12.75
N THR A 66 -10.65 -21.58 12.59
CA THR A 66 -9.73 -20.67 13.30
C THR A 66 -10.28 -20.22 14.66
N THR A 67 -10.45 -21.17 15.59
CA THR A 67 -10.56 -20.84 17.02
C THR A 67 -9.32 -20.06 17.46
N ASP A 68 -9.53 -18.90 18.10
CA ASP A 68 -8.49 -18.02 18.64
C ASP A 68 -7.44 -18.82 19.43
N LEU A 69 -6.29 -19.09 18.80
CA LEU A 69 -5.20 -19.87 19.36
C LEU A 69 -4.41 -19.08 20.43
N GLY A 70 -5.04 -18.17 21.19
CA GLY A 70 -4.52 -17.56 22.43
C GLY A 70 -3.06 -17.08 22.41
N GLY A 71 -2.53 -16.75 21.24
CA GLY A 71 -1.09 -16.62 20.97
C GLY A 71 -0.80 -15.51 19.96
N ASN A 72 0.49 -15.22 19.72
CA ASN A 72 0.87 -14.15 18.80
C ASN A 72 0.39 -14.51 17.37
N PRO A 73 -0.53 -13.75 16.77
CA PRO A 73 -1.11 -14.08 15.46
C PRO A 73 -0.07 -14.03 14.33
N ARG A 74 1.04 -13.32 14.50
CA ARG A 74 2.16 -13.34 13.54
C ARG A 74 2.85 -14.72 13.43
N LYS A 75 2.67 -15.61 14.41
CA LYS A 75 3.37 -16.91 14.50
C LYS A 75 2.52 -18.09 14.02
N VAL A 76 1.40 -17.85 13.35
CA VAL A 76 0.50 -18.89 12.84
C VAL A 76 -0.02 -18.50 11.46
N GLY A 77 -0.59 -19.46 10.74
CA GLY A 77 -1.33 -19.23 9.49
C GLY A 77 -0.53 -18.53 8.40
N LEU A 78 -1.24 -17.78 7.54
CA LEU A 78 -0.66 -17.00 6.46
C LEU A 78 0.30 -15.91 6.97
N ALA A 79 0.04 -15.37 8.17
CA ALA A 79 0.93 -14.37 8.78
C ALA A 79 2.35 -14.92 9.02
N LEU A 80 2.48 -16.15 9.51
CA LEU A 80 3.78 -16.81 9.67
C LEU A 80 4.42 -17.10 8.32
N GLN A 81 3.64 -17.56 7.34
CA GLN A 81 4.16 -17.88 6.01
C GLN A 81 4.72 -16.63 5.32
N LEU A 82 4.03 -15.50 5.42
CA LEU A 82 4.52 -14.20 4.94
C LEU A 82 5.79 -13.76 5.69
N ASP A 83 5.81 -13.84 7.03
CA ASP A 83 7.00 -13.49 7.82
C ASP A 83 8.22 -14.32 7.43
N ASP A 84 8.04 -15.64 7.28
CA ASP A 84 9.10 -16.57 6.91
C ASP A 84 9.55 -16.39 5.45
N GLY A 85 8.59 -16.28 4.53
CA GLY A 85 8.82 -16.14 3.09
C GLY A 85 9.53 -14.84 2.74
N THR A 86 9.22 -13.76 3.46
CA THR A 86 9.82 -12.44 3.24
C THR A 86 11.10 -12.23 4.07
N ARG A 87 11.40 -13.07 5.07
CA ARG A 87 12.55 -12.90 5.99
C ARG A 87 13.88 -12.68 5.28
N LYS A 88 14.16 -13.42 4.21
CA LYS A 88 15.42 -13.25 3.47
C LYS A 88 15.48 -11.87 2.80
N SER A 89 14.37 -11.43 2.24
CA SER A 89 14.23 -10.13 1.58
C SER A 89 14.28 -8.99 2.59
N HIS A 90 13.63 -9.12 3.75
CA HIS A 90 13.79 -8.19 4.88
C HIS A 90 15.22 -8.13 5.38
N SER A 91 15.88 -9.28 5.59
CA SER A 91 17.28 -9.29 6.02
C SER A 91 18.21 -8.64 4.99
N MET A 92 17.96 -8.85 3.70
CA MET A 92 18.67 -8.15 2.63
C MET A 92 18.36 -6.65 2.61
N ALA A 93 17.12 -6.24 2.90
CA ALA A 93 16.74 -4.85 3.04
C ALA A 93 17.53 -4.19 4.18
N GLU A 94 17.42 -4.76 5.37
CA GLU A 94 17.92 -4.23 6.64
C GLU A 94 19.45 -4.25 6.74
N ASN A 95 20.11 -5.31 6.28
CA ASN A 95 21.57 -5.48 6.41
C ASN A 95 22.36 -4.97 5.20
N SER A 96 21.70 -4.38 4.23
CA SER A 96 22.41 -3.83 3.08
C SER A 96 23.16 -2.56 3.48
N ALA A 97 24.33 -2.35 2.87
CA ALA A 97 24.94 -1.02 2.74
C ALA A 97 23.97 0.03 2.14
N PHE A 98 22.80 -0.42 1.66
CA PHE A 98 21.70 0.35 1.16
C PHE A 98 20.80 0.95 2.24
N VAL A 99 20.56 0.42 3.45
CA VAL A 99 19.84 1.22 4.49
C VAL A 99 20.73 2.37 4.98
N THR A 100 21.99 2.07 5.26
CA THR A 100 23.00 3.09 5.58
C THR A 100 23.23 4.07 4.41
N GLY A 101 23.19 3.57 3.18
CA GLY A 101 23.29 4.36 1.94
C GLY A 101 22.00 5.11 1.61
N PHE A 102 20.83 4.60 2.01
CA PHE A 102 19.51 5.20 1.88
C PHE A 102 19.46 6.42 2.77
N PHE A 103 19.76 6.31 4.06
CA PHE A 103 19.84 7.48 4.94
C PHE A 103 20.89 8.52 4.48
N LYS A 104 21.98 8.08 3.84
CA LYS A 104 22.93 8.99 3.20
C LYS A 104 22.43 9.59 1.88
N GLY A 105 21.60 8.85 1.13
CA GLY A 105 21.15 9.16 -0.23
C GLY A 105 19.83 9.94 -0.29
N ILE A 106 18.88 9.66 0.61
CA ILE A 106 17.68 10.47 0.85
C ILE A 106 17.94 11.65 1.79
N GLY A 107 19.21 11.90 2.14
CA GLY A 107 19.61 13.05 2.97
C GLY A 107 19.44 14.42 2.29
N THR A 108 18.94 14.46 1.05
CA THR A 108 18.59 15.69 0.35
C THR A 108 17.09 15.76 0.08
N ARG A 109 16.57 16.99 0.04
CA ARG A 109 15.15 17.25 -0.24
C ARG A 109 14.72 16.65 -1.59
N ASP A 110 15.57 16.72 -2.61
CA ASP A 110 15.27 16.21 -3.96
C ASP A 110 15.20 14.68 -4.02
N ALA A 111 16.10 14.00 -3.30
CA ALA A 111 16.08 12.53 -3.25
C ALA A 111 14.86 12.03 -2.47
N PHE A 112 14.53 12.71 -1.36
CA PHE A 112 13.35 12.39 -0.59
C PHE A 112 12.05 12.70 -1.35
N SER A 113 11.95 13.84 -2.05
CA SER A 113 10.77 14.15 -2.87
C SER A 113 10.60 13.16 -4.04
N SER A 114 11.71 12.63 -4.59
CA SER A 114 11.67 11.57 -5.61
C SER A 114 11.14 10.24 -5.04
N LEU A 115 11.51 9.92 -3.80
CA LEU A 115 10.95 8.77 -3.09
C LEU A 115 9.44 8.97 -2.86
N VAL A 116 9.02 10.10 -2.30
CA VAL A 116 7.60 10.45 -2.09
C VAL A 116 6.80 10.36 -3.39
N THR A 117 7.34 10.89 -4.49
CA THR A 117 6.73 10.79 -5.82
C THR A 117 6.50 9.35 -6.25
N SER A 118 7.47 8.50 -5.98
CA SER A 118 7.40 7.10 -6.36
C SER A 118 6.41 6.33 -5.50
N LEU A 119 6.35 6.64 -4.20
CA LEU A 119 5.33 6.12 -3.30
C LEU A 119 3.95 6.58 -3.77
N TYR A 120 3.74 7.86 -4.05
CA TYR A 120 2.47 8.39 -4.55
C TYR A 120 1.92 7.55 -5.70
N PHE A 121 2.68 7.32 -6.78
CA PHE A 121 2.17 6.52 -7.90
C PHE A 121 1.93 5.05 -7.56
N VAL A 122 2.69 4.46 -6.64
CA VAL A 122 2.47 3.07 -6.20
C VAL A 122 1.18 2.95 -5.40
N TYR A 123 0.96 3.81 -4.39
CA TYR A 123 -0.27 3.78 -3.60
C TYR A 123 -1.46 4.23 -4.43
N ASP A 124 -1.30 5.21 -5.31
CA ASP A 124 -2.35 5.64 -6.22
C ASP A 124 -2.84 4.48 -7.09
N ALA A 125 -1.92 3.71 -7.69
CA ALA A 125 -2.30 2.52 -8.45
C ALA A 125 -2.91 1.43 -7.56
N MET A 126 -2.31 1.14 -6.40
CA MET A 126 -2.77 0.09 -5.50
C MET A 126 -4.18 0.37 -4.97
N GLU A 127 -4.44 1.60 -4.54
CA GLU A 127 -5.71 2.03 -3.97
C GLU A 127 -6.80 2.18 -5.06
N ASP A 128 -6.43 2.52 -6.30
CA ASP A 128 -7.33 2.46 -7.44
C ASP A 128 -7.85 1.05 -7.69
N GLU A 129 -6.96 0.05 -7.53
CA GLU A 129 -7.31 -1.35 -7.71
C GLU A 129 -8.12 -1.89 -6.53
N PHE A 130 -7.90 -1.39 -5.31
CA PHE A 130 -8.76 -1.70 -4.15
C PHE A 130 -10.17 -1.13 -4.32
N ASP A 131 -10.30 0.07 -4.88
CA ASP A 131 -11.61 0.67 -5.14
C ASP A 131 -12.40 -0.09 -6.23
N ARG A 132 -11.70 -0.78 -7.15
CA ARG A 132 -12.29 -1.50 -8.29
C ARG A 132 -12.50 -2.99 -8.06
N THR A 133 -11.71 -3.62 -7.21
CA THR A 133 -11.76 -5.07 -7.03
C THR A 133 -13.10 -5.49 -6.45
N GLU A 134 -13.68 -6.58 -6.95
CA GLU A 134 -14.85 -7.24 -6.35
C GLU A 134 -14.44 -8.41 -5.42
N ASP A 135 -13.14 -8.62 -5.23
CA ASP A 135 -12.60 -9.66 -4.36
C ASP A 135 -12.87 -9.33 -2.89
N GLU A 136 -13.76 -10.11 -2.26
CA GLU A 136 -14.20 -9.91 -0.89
C GLU A 136 -13.06 -10.06 0.13
N LEU A 137 -12.02 -10.88 -0.16
CA LEU A 137 -10.88 -11.07 0.74
C LEU A 137 -10.01 -9.82 0.80
N VAL A 138 -9.79 -9.17 -0.36
CA VAL A 138 -9.05 -7.91 -0.45
C VAL A 138 -9.82 -6.78 0.25
N ARG A 139 -11.12 -6.66 -0.04
CA ARG A 139 -12.01 -5.66 0.59
C ARG A 139 -12.10 -5.81 2.10
N PHE A 140 -12.02 -7.04 2.62
CA PHE A 140 -12.08 -7.30 4.05
C PHE A 140 -10.86 -6.78 4.83
N LEU A 141 -9.68 -6.76 4.20
CA LEU A 141 -8.45 -6.25 4.82
C LEU A 141 -8.22 -4.76 4.56
N ASP A 142 -8.85 -4.22 3.53
CA ASP A 142 -8.74 -2.83 3.13
C ASP A 142 -9.60 -1.92 4.01
N VAL A 143 -8.95 -1.04 4.76
CA VAL A 143 -9.59 -0.10 5.69
C VAL A 143 -9.04 1.30 5.48
N GLU A 144 -9.90 2.31 5.66
CA GLU A 144 -9.61 3.71 5.34
C GLU A 144 -8.38 4.24 6.09
N GLU A 145 -8.18 3.82 7.34
CA GLU A 145 -7.06 4.26 8.17
C GLU A 145 -5.68 3.87 7.60
N LEU A 146 -5.64 2.86 6.72
CA LEU A 146 -4.42 2.45 6.02
C LEU A 146 -4.18 3.24 4.73
N ARG A 147 -5.21 3.76 4.07
CA ARG A 147 -5.10 4.43 2.77
C ARG A 147 -4.12 5.60 2.84
N ARG A 148 -3.19 5.67 1.89
CA ARG A 148 -2.07 6.62 1.85
C ARG A 148 -2.13 7.59 0.66
N ARG A 149 -3.02 7.41 -0.32
CA ARG A 149 -3.15 8.35 -1.46
C ARG A 149 -3.34 9.78 -0.95
N GLY A 150 -4.33 10.03 -0.09
CA GLY A 150 -4.62 11.36 0.45
C GLY A 150 -3.40 12.01 1.14
N PRO A 151 -2.79 11.36 2.15
CA PRO A 151 -1.56 11.85 2.76
C PRO A 151 -0.41 12.09 1.77
N LEU A 152 -0.23 11.21 0.79
CA LEU A 152 0.80 11.39 -0.25
C LEU A 152 0.50 12.58 -1.16
N GLU A 153 -0.76 12.90 -1.46
CA GLU A 153 -1.11 14.10 -2.21
C GLU A 153 -0.71 15.39 -1.49
N LEU A 154 -0.86 15.43 -0.15
CA LEU A 154 -0.38 16.54 0.68
C LEU A 154 1.15 16.69 0.59
N ASP A 155 1.87 15.57 0.68
CA ASP A 155 3.32 15.57 0.57
C ASP A 155 3.80 15.97 -0.84
N MET A 156 3.08 15.53 -1.88
CA MET A 156 3.35 15.92 -3.27
C MET A 156 3.17 17.42 -3.48
N GLU A 157 2.10 18.02 -2.96
CA GLU A 157 1.89 19.47 -3.01
C GLU A 157 2.99 20.23 -2.25
N TYR A 158 3.43 19.73 -1.10
CA TYR A 158 4.49 20.35 -0.32
C TYR A 158 5.86 20.35 -1.03
N PHE A 159 6.21 19.26 -1.74
CA PHE A 159 7.49 19.18 -2.44
C PHE A 159 7.48 19.83 -3.83
N HIS A 160 6.36 19.75 -4.55
CA HIS A 160 6.31 20.09 -5.98
C HIS A 160 5.36 21.25 -6.30
N GLY A 161 4.63 21.79 -5.31
CA GLY A 161 3.66 22.86 -5.48
C GLY A 161 2.29 22.39 -5.96
N PRO A 162 1.27 23.27 -6.02
CA PRO A 162 -0.13 22.89 -6.29
C PRO A 162 -0.36 22.27 -7.67
N ASP A 163 0.46 22.61 -8.67
CA ASP A 163 0.32 22.13 -10.05
C ASP A 163 1.13 20.84 -10.31
N TRP A 164 1.50 20.09 -9.26
CA TRP A 164 2.37 18.93 -9.37
C TRP A 164 1.83 17.84 -10.29
N ARG A 165 0.49 17.68 -10.36
CA ARG A 165 -0.18 16.66 -11.19
C ARG A 165 0.15 16.81 -12.68
N ASP A 166 0.36 18.03 -13.16
CA ASP A 166 0.64 18.31 -14.58
C ASP A 166 2.13 18.18 -14.93
N ASN A 167 3.00 18.26 -13.93
CA ASN A 167 4.43 18.45 -14.12
C ASN A 167 5.27 17.23 -13.74
N ILE A 168 4.75 16.36 -12.88
CA ILE A 168 5.49 15.19 -12.40
C ILE A 168 5.31 13.99 -13.33
N ARG A 169 6.41 13.27 -13.56
CA ARG A 169 6.45 12.05 -14.37
C ARG A 169 6.87 10.87 -13.53
N VAL A 170 6.16 9.76 -13.70
CA VAL A 170 6.49 8.48 -13.10
C VAL A 170 7.87 8.02 -13.59
N SER A 171 8.73 7.57 -12.67
CA SER A 171 10.04 7.02 -13.05
C SER A 171 9.87 5.67 -13.76
N PRO A 172 10.82 5.23 -14.61
CA PRO A 172 10.75 3.92 -15.24
C PRO A 172 10.67 2.77 -14.22
N ALA A 173 11.39 2.89 -13.11
CA ALA A 173 11.32 1.95 -12.01
C ALA A 173 9.91 1.93 -11.42
N THR A 174 9.39 3.10 -11.04
CA THR A 174 8.03 3.27 -10.49
C THR A 174 6.97 2.64 -11.38
N LYS A 175 7.08 2.87 -12.69
CA LYS A 175 6.15 2.33 -13.68
C LYS A 175 6.10 0.81 -13.67
N ILE A 176 7.23 0.12 -13.49
CA ILE A 176 7.27 -1.36 -13.45
C ILE A 176 6.41 -1.90 -12.31
N TYR A 177 6.41 -1.26 -11.14
CA TYR A 177 5.59 -1.70 -10.00
C TYR A 177 4.12 -1.33 -10.19
N VAL A 178 3.82 -0.12 -10.68
CA VAL A 178 2.46 0.27 -11.05
C VAL A 178 1.85 -0.71 -12.06
N ASP A 179 2.61 -1.08 -13.10
CA ASP A 179 2.17 -2.05 -14.11
C ASP A 179 1.93 -3.42 -13.47
N ARG A 180 2.80 -3.85 -12.52
CA ARG A 180 2.64 -5.13 -11.81
C ARG A 180 1.40 -5.18 -10.92
N ILE A 181 1.09 -4.10 -10.20
CA ILE A 181 -0.12 -3.98 -9.38
C ILE A 181 -1.36 -4.15 -10.26
N ARG A 182 -1.40 -3.46 -11.40
CA ARG A 182 -2.52 -3.52 -12.35
C ARG A 182 -2.66 -4.90 -13.01
N GLU A 183 -1.55 -5.52 -13.38
CA GLU A 183 -1.52 -6.89 -13.92
C GLU A 183 -2.11 -7.88 -12.91
N ILE A 184 -1.64 -7.84 -11.66
CA ILE A 184 -2.13 -8.71 -10.59
C ILE A 184 -3.63 -8.48 -10.33
N SER A 185 -4.06 -7.22 -10.20
CA SER A 185 -5.46 -6.88 -9.95
C SER A 185 -6.40 -7.46 -11.01
N GLY A 186 -5.99 -7.40 -12.29
CA GLY A 186 -6.79 -7.91 -13.40
C GLY A 186 -6.89 -9.43 -13.46
N ASP A 187 -5.80 -10.15 -13.16
CA ASP A 187 -5.73 -11.59 -13.35
C ASP A 187 -6.03 -12.40 -12.08
N ASN A 188 -5.54 -11.94 -10.92
CA ASN A 188 -5.58 -12.65 -9.63
C ASN A 188 -5.71 -11.64 -8.47
N PRO A 189 -6.88 -11.01 -8.28
CA PRO A 189 -7.04 -9.89 -7.36
C PRO A 189 -6.69 -10.23 -5.90
N HIS A 190 -6.93 -11.44 -5.40
CA HIS A 190 -6.53 -11.87 -4.06
C HIS A 190 -5.03 -11.69 -3.76
N LEU A 191 -4.16 -11.69 -4.78
CA LEU A 191 -2.71 -11.45 -4.61
C LEU A 191 -2.40 -10.00 -4.22
N LEU A 192 -3.35 -9.07 -4.34
CA LEU A 192 -3.24 -7.71 -3.79
C LEU A 192 -3.03 -7.71 -2.27
N ILE A 193 -3.39 -8.78 -1.56
CA ILE A 193 -3.09 -8.98 -0.14
C ILE A 193 -1.58 -8.93 0.13
N ALA A 194 -0.75 -9.46 -0.79
CA ALA A 194 0.70 -9.40 -0.68
C ALA A 194 1.21 -7.94 -0.70
N HIS A 195 0.61 -7.09 -1.53
CA HIS A 195 0.96 -5.67 -1.59
C HIS A 195 0.50 -4.90 -0.34
N GLN A 196 -0.70 -5.19 0.19
CA GLN A 196 -1.14 -4.62 1.47
C GLN A 196 -0.17 -5.00 2.60
N TYR A 197 0.23 -6.28 2.67
CA TYR A 197 1.20 -6.75 3.66
C TYR A 197 2.55 -6.01 3.51
N SER A 198 3.15 -6.04 2.32
CA SER A 198 4.48 -5.45 2.11
C SER A 198 4.52 -3.94 2.33
N ARG A 199 3.44 -3.23 1.95
CA ARG A 199 3.37 -1.77 2.03
C ARG A 199 2.86 -1.29 3.38
N TYR A 200 1.58 -1.51 3.68
CA TYR A 200 0.95 -0.91 4.87
C TYR A 200 1.58 -1.39 6.18
N LEU A 201 1.88 -2.68 6.33
CA LEU A 201 2.47 -3.17 7.58
C LEU A 201 3.90 -2.67 7.71
N GLY A 202 4.66 -2.59 6.60
CA GLY A 202 5.97 -1.98 6.57
C GLY A 202 5.95 -0.52 7.05
N ASP A 203 4.98 0.25 6.59
CA ASP A 203 4.81 1.65 7.01
C ASP A 203 4.40 1.77 8.48
N LEU A 204 3.57 0.86 8.98
CA LEU A 204 3.17 0.83 10.39
C LEU A 204 4.34 0.44 11.33
N PHE A 205 5.23 -0.46 10.91
CA PHE A 205 6.36 -0.88 11.75
C PHE A 205 7.39 0.23 11.98
N GLY A 206 7.62 1.11 11.00
CA GLY A 206 8.73 2.07 11.03
C GLY A 206 8.37 3.51 10.66
N GLY A 207 7.15 3.78 10.20
CA GLY A 207 6.79 5.04 9.55
C GLY A 207 7.00 6.26 10.44
N GLN A 208 6.58 6.19 11.70
CA GLN A 208 6.76 7.28 12.67
C GLN A 208 8.24 7.63 12.89
N MET A 209 9.10 6.62 12.98
CA MET A 209 10.55 6.83 13.09
C MET A 209 11.12 7.45 11.81
N MET A 210 10.70 6.95 10.63
CA MET A 210 11.14 7.45 9.34
C MET A 210 10.73 8.90 9.09
N GLY A 211 9.48 9.25 9.39
CA GLY A 211 8.96 10.60 9.31
C GLY A 211 9.75 11.56 10.20
N GLY A 212 9.96 11.20 11.47
CA GLY A 212 10.76 12.01 12.39
C GLY A 212 12.20 12.22 11.92
N MET A 213 12.86 11.18 11.41
CA MET A 213 14.21 11.27 10.84
C MET A 213 14.26 12.16 9.60
N ALA A 214 13.26 12.08 8.71
CA ALA A 214 13.16 12.91 7.53
C ALA A 214 12.96 14.39 7.89
N THR A 215 12.01 14.69 8.79
CA THR A 215 11.77 16.05 9.29
C THR A 215 13.04 16.68 9.86
N GLN A 216 13.75 15.95 10.71
CA GLN A 216 15.00 16.43 11.32
C GLN A 216 16.12 16.61 10.29
N SER A 217 16.35 15.60 9.45
CA SER A 217 17.52 15.59 8.54
C SER A 217 17.39 16.57 7.39
N LEU A 218 16.16 16.83 6.94
CA LEU A 218 15.87 17.71 5.79
C LEU A 218 15.43 19.11 6.21
N GLY A 219 15.23 19.37 7.51
CA GLY A 219 14.73 20.63 8.02
C GLY A 219 13.34 20.96 7.49
N LEU A 220 12.43 19.98 7.50
CA LEU A 220 11.06 20.17 7.03
C LEU A 220 10.26 21.00 8.05
N ASP A 221 9.26 21.73 7.55
CA ASP A 221 8.24 22.34 8.41
C ASP A 221 7.54 21.25 9.24
N GLU A 222 7.20 21.58 10.49
CA GLU A 222 6.49 20.66 11.39
C GLU A 222 5.19 20.15 10.74
N GLY A 223 5.05 18.82 10.67
CA GLY A 223 3.89 18.14 10.08
C GLY A 223 3.76 18.24 8.56
N LYS A 224 4.77 18.72 7.81
CA LYS A 224 4.70 18.82 6.34
C LYS A 224 5.73 17.97 5.62
N GLY A 225 5.32 17.37 4.50
CA GLY A 225 6.18 16.54 3.66
C GLY A 225 6.46 15.16 4.26
N VAL A 226 5.72 14.77 5.29
CA VAL A 226 5.79 13.47 5.96
C VAL A 226 4.40 12.94 6.34
N ALA A 227 3.33 13.51 5.77
CA ALA A 227 1.95 13.09 6.05
C ALA A 227 1.73 11.62 5.73
N PHE A 228 2.41 11.07 4.72
CA PHE A 228 2.46 9.64 4.42
C PHE A 228 2.67 8.75 5.66
N TYR A 229 3.52 9.18 6.59
CA TYR A 229 3.90 8.43 7.78
C TYR A 229 2.92 8.60 8.96
N GLU A 230 1.92 9.48 8.84
CA GLU A 230 0.94 9.77 9.88
C GLU A 230 -0.36 8.98 9.63
N PHE A 231 -0.71 8.11 10.57
CA PHE A 231 -1.89 7.23 10.47
C PHE A 231 -3.02 7.75 11.36
N GLU A 232 -3.77 8.73 10.83
CA GLU A 232 -4.99 9.19 11.49
C GLU A 232 -5.98 8.03 11.67
N GLY A 233 -6.60 7.94 12.87
CA GLY A 233 -7.51 6.84 13.22
C GLY A 233 -6.84 5.61 13.83
N ILE A 234 -5.51 5.50 13.81
CA ILE A 234 -4.77 4.39 14.45
C ILE A 234 -4.11 4.86 15.76
N GLU A 235 -4.77 4.61 16.89
CA GLU A 235 -4.25 5.01 18.21
C GLU A 235 -3.03 4.18 18.66
N SER A 236 -3.05 2.88 18.36
CA SER A 236 -2.00 1.93 18.74
C SER A 236 -1.62 1.10 17.53
N THR A 237 -0.49 1.47 16.90
CA THR A 237 0.03 0.73 15.75
C THR A 237 0.29 -0.73 16.07
N SER A 238 0.78 -1.04 17.26
CA SER A 238 1.01 -2.43 17.68
C SER A 238 -0.29 -3.23 17.77
N ASP A 239 -1.35 -2.67 18.33
CA ASP A 239 -2.62 -3.38 18.47
C ASP A 239 -3.31 -3.54 17.11
N PHE A 240 -3.22 -2.51 16.26
CA PHE A 240 -3.73 -2.56 14.89
C PHE A 240 -3.03 -3.65 14.07
N ILE A 241 -1.70 -3.74 14.11
CA ILE A 241 -0.94 -4.79 13.43
C ILE A 241 -1.37 -6.17 13.92
N VAL A 242 -1.55 -6.35 15.24
CA VAL A 242 -2.00 -7.62 15.81
C VAL A 242 -3.40 -7.98 15.33
N ASP A 243 -4.34 -7.04 15.28
CA ASP A 243 -5.68 -7.26 14.73
C ASP A 243 -5.65 -7.58 13.23
N TRP A 244 -4.86 -6.86 12.45
CA TRP A 244 -4.69 -7.11 11.02
C TRP A 244 -4.18 -8.55 10.77
N TYR A 245 -3.20 -9.03 11.55
CA TYR A 245 -2.78 -10.43 11.47
C TYR A 245 -3.87 -11.43 11.86
N ARG A 246 -4.74 -11.11 12.82
CA ARG A 246 -5.89 -11.96 13.14
C ARG A 246 -6.86 -12.05 11.97
N LYS A 247 -7.16 -10.93 11.31
CA LYS A 247 -8.00 -10.90 10.11
C LYS A 247 -7.38 -11.70 8.97
N LEU A 248 -6.10 -11.46 8.67
CA LEU A 248 -5.36 -12.17 7.62
C LEU A 248 -5.40 -13.70 7.82
N ASN A 249 -5.17 -14.17 9.05
CA ASN A 249 -5.15 -15.60 9.34
C ASN A 249 -6.51 -16.28 9.25
N ARG A 250 -7.61 -15.51 9.23
CA ARG A 250 -8.96 -16.05 9.14
C ARG A 250 -9.47 -16.15 7.70
N LEU A 251 -8.80 -15.50 6.74
CA LEU A 251 -9.22 -15.56 5.34
C LEU A 251 -9.33 -17.02 4.86
N ASP A 252 -10.46 -17.35 4.23
CA ASP A 252 -10.73 -18.67 3.66
C ASP A 252 -9.99 -18.83 2.32
N LEU A 253 -8.68 -19.04 2.43
CA LEU A 253 -7.77 -19.24 1.31
C LEU A 253 -7.31 -20.70 1.24
N SER A 254 -7.23 -21.25 0.03
CA SER A 254 -6.59 -22.53 -0.23
C SER A 254 -5.08 -22.46 0.08
N ASP A 255 -4.43 -23.61 0.23
CA ASP A 255 -2.99 -23.63 0.46
C ASP A 255 -2.21 -23.11 -0.76
N GLU A 256 -2.72 -23.33 -1.98
CA GLU A 256 -2.15 -22.78 -3.21
C GLU A 256 -2.28 -21.25 -3.28
N GLU A 257 -3.42 -20.68 -2.86
CA GLU A 257 -3.62 -19.23 -2.82
C GLU A 257 -2.70 -18.58 -1.78
N LYS A 258 -2.54 -19.21 -0.61
CA LYS A 258 -1.58 -18.76 0.41
C LYS A 258 -0.15 -18.81 -0.11
N GLU A 259 0.25 -19.88 -0.78
CA GLU A 259 1.58 -19.99 -1.39
C GLU A 259 1.78 -18.89 -2.45
N ALA A 260 0.78 -18.64 -3.29
CA ALA A 260 0.84 -17.59 -4.31
C ALA A 260 0.93 -16.17 -3.72
N ILE A 261 0.27 -15.90 -2.58
CA ILE A 261 0.39 -14.63 -1.85
C ILE A 261 1.80 -14.44 -1.28
N VAL A 262 2.49 -15.51 -0.91
CA VAL A 262 3.83 -15.47 -0.31
C VAL A 262 4.95 -15.32 -1.36
N ASP A 263 4.75 -15.78 -2.60
CA ASP A 263 5.79 -15.94 -3.63
C ASP A 263 6.24 -14.63 -4.34
#